data_AF-A0A7Y2K4Z6-F1
#
_entry.id   AF-A0A7Y2K4Z6-F1
#
_cell.length_a   1.000
_cell.length_b   1.000
_cell.length_c   1.000
_cell.angle_alpha   90.00
_cell.angle_beta   90.00
_cell.angle_gamma   90.00
#
_symmetry.space_group_name_H-M   'P 1'
#
loop_
_entity.id
_entity.type
_entity.pdbx_description
1 polymer ?
#
loop_
_entity_poly.entity_id
_entity_poly.type
_entity_poly.pdbx_seq_one_letter_code
_entity_poly.pdbx_strand_id
1 'polypeptide(L)'
;GKGSSRVTLNGTVKGKRRTFTIKADLVQDDDEYDFIPPLWASRRIGFLLDQIRLNGEDKELVDEVTQLAREHGIVTPYTSYLIMEDEEIRVRRNDLVLDFQTLPPAPELRSGTEGDYDAMKEKSGDRSVTVSEEFQGLNQATNYAETKQGSGRMGYVDDNGHQQNLTQQVRNIQGRAIYQSGKFWIDSDLQNQKMQNQKRIQFNTDEYYKLLEDKPETAQFLALGQNVRFYYDDTFYEIYE
;
A
#
# COMPACT_ATOMS: atom_id res chain seq x y z
N GLY A 1 -12.75 8.77 -11.15
CA GLY A 1 -14.04 9.26 -11.68
C GLY A 1 -13.78 10.11 -12.91
N LYS A 2 -14.71 10.22 -13.87
CA LYS A 2 -14.46 10.93 -15.14
C LYS A 2 -15.45 12.06 -15.41
N GLY A 3 -14.96 13.11 -16.06
CA GLY A 3 -15.75 14.19 -16.61
C GLY A 3 -15.81 15.46 -15.76
N SER A 4 -16.46 16.47 -16.33
CA SER A 4 -16.57 17.80 -15.74
C SER A 4 -17.31 17.77 -14.40
N SER A 5 -16.59 18.16 -13.37
CA SER A 5 -17.00 18.17 -11.97
C SER A 5 -16.95 19.57 -11.41
N ARG A 6 -17.79 19.82 -10.41
CA ARG A 6 -17.84 21.11 -9.71
C ARG A 6 -17.54 20.89 -8.23
N VAL A 7 -16.39 21.38 -7.80
CA VAL A 7 -16.00 21.39 -6.39
C VAL A 7 -16.41 22.73 -5.79
N THR A 8 -17.16 22.70 -4.69
CA THR A 8 -17.61 23.92 -4.00
C THR A 8 -17.11 23.90 -2.57
N LEU A 9 -16.26 24.86 -2.21
CA LEU A 9 -15.79 25.10 -0.86
C LEU A 9 -16.59 26.23 -0.23
N ASN A 10 -17.33 25.91 0.82
CA ASN A 10 -18.08 26.88 1.60
C ASN A 10 -17.41 27.08 2.96
N GLY A 11 -17.26 28.32 3.39
CA GLY A 11 -16.68 28.62 4.69
C GLY A 11 -16.99 30.02 5.17
N THR A 12 -16.55 30.34 6.38
CA THR A 12 -16.71 31.68 6.96
C THR A 12 -15.33 32.29 7.13
N VAL A 13 -15.09 33.45 6.52
CA VAL A 13 -13.83 34.19 6.63
C VAL A 13 -14.12 35.54 7.27
N LYS A 14 -13.57 35.78 8.47
CA LYS A 14 -13.81 36.99 9.27
C LYS A 14 -15.31 37.27 9.48
N GLY A 15 -16.07 36.24 9.84
CA GLY A 15 -17.52 36.34 10.09
C GLY A 15 -18.41 36.45 8.85
N LYS A 16 -17.86 36.48 7.63
CA LYS A 16 -18.64 36.51 6.38
C LYS A 16 -18.58 35.16 5.69
N ARG A 17 -19.75 34.63 5.31
CA ARG A 17 -19.84 33.41 4.49
C ARG A 17 -19.23 33.67 3.12
N ARG A 18 -18.35 32.79 2.68
CA ARG A 18 -17.73 32.80 1.35
C ARG A 18 -17.92 31.43 0.72
N THR A 19 -18.07 31.44 -0.60
CA THR A 19 -18.18 30.25 -1.43
C THR A 19 -17.17 30.38 -2.55
N PHE A 20 -16.33 29.36 -2.69
CA PHE A 20 -15.42 29.19 -3.82
C PHE A 20 -15.91 28.01 -4.63
N THR A 21 -16.05 28.20 -5.93
CA THR A 21 -16.46 27.14 -6.85
C THR A 21 -15.36 26.95 -7.88
N ILE A 22 -14.83 25.74 -7.94
CA ILE A 22 -13.81 25.33 -8.89
C ILE A 22 -14.47 24.32 -9.84
N LYS A 23 -14.33 24.56 -11.14
CA LYS A 23 -14.63 23.55 -12.15
C LYS A 23 -13.37 22.73 -12.34
N ALA A 24 -13.50 21.42 -12.22
CA ALA A 24 -12.41 20.48 -12.42
C ALA A 24 -12.87 19.45 -13.46
N ASP A 25 -12.01 19.10 -14.40
CA ASP A 25 -12.27 17.98 -15.31
C ASP A 25 -11.51 16.78 -14.76
N LEU A 26 -12.24 15.77 -14.28
CA LEU A 26 -11.63 14.56 -13.77
C LEU A 26 -11.28 13.66 -14.96
N VAL A 27 -10.01 13.33 -15.09
CA VAL A 27 -9.53 12.27 -15.98
C VAL A 27 -9.51 10.95 -15.23
N GLN A 28 -9.81 9.89 -15.97
CA GLN A 28 -9.69 8.52 -15.48
C GLN A 28 -8.37 7.96 -16.03
N ASP A 29 -7.63 7.25 -15.19
CA ASP A 29 -6.43 6.49 -15.55
C ASP A 29 -5.35 7.36 -16.21
N ASP A 30 -4.96 8.42 -15.49
CA ASP A 30 -3.84 9.30 -15.87
C ASP A 30 -2.67 9.06 -14.92
N ASP A 31 -1.63 8.41 -15.44
CA ASP A 31 -0.41 8.04 -14.73
C ASP A 31 0.29 9.26 -14.08
N GLU A 32 0.04 10.49 -14.57
CA GLU A 32 0.56 11.73 -13.95
C GLU A 32 0.08 11.87 -12.50
N TYR A 33 -1.10 11.33 -12.18
CA TYR A 33 -1.77 11.47 -10.90
C TYR A 33 -1.73 10.21 -10.02
N ASP A 34 -0.88 9.23 -10.35
CA ASP A 34 -0.69 7.98 -9.58
C ASP A 34 -0.20 8.20 -8.15
N PHE A 35 0.34 9.39 -7.84
CA PHE A 35 0.71 9.76 -6.48
C PHE A 35 -0.48 10.15 -5.61
N ILE A 36 -1.64 10.47 -6.20
CA ILE A 36 -2.82 10.93 -5.45
C ILE A 36 -3.42 9.80 -4.59
N PRO A 37 -3.64 8.57 -5.09
CA PRO A 37 -4.17 7.48 -4.28
C PRO A 37 -3.36 7.19 -3.02
N PRO A 38 -2.02 6.97 -3.06
CA PRO A 38 -1.25 6.72 -1.84
C PRO A 38 -1.18 7.92 -0.90
N LEU A 39 -1.21 9.15 -1.42
CA LEU A 39 -1.28 10.35 -0.57
C LEU A 39 -2.61 10.45 0.18
N TRP A 40 -3.73 10.18 -0.51
CA TRP A 40 -5.04 10.12 0.12
C TRP A 40 -5.11 8.99 1.16
N ALA A 41 -4.62 7.79 0.80
CA ALA A 41 -4.64 6.62 1.67
C ALA A 41 -3.82 6.86 2.95
N SER A 42 -2.63 7.48 2.82
CA SER A 42 -1.81 7.87 3.97
C SER A 42 -2.58 8.77 4.94
N ARG A 43 -3.26 9.81 4.43
CA ARG A 43 -4.07 10.71 5.28
C ARG A 43 -5.26 10.00 5.92
N ARG A 44 -5.94 9.14 5.16
CA ARG A 44 -7.07 8.35 5.66
C ARG A 44 -6.62 7.39 6.76
N ILE A 45 -5.51 6.70 6.57
CA ILE A 45 -4.90 5.82 7.58
C ILE A 45 -4.54 6.61 8.83
N GLY A 46 -3.83 7.75 8.71
CA GLY A 46 -3.50 8.61 9.85
C GLY A 46 -4.73 9.03 10.66
N PHE A 47 -5.81 9.42 9.98
CA PHE A 47 -7.09 9.71 10.63
C PHE A 47 -7.72 8.49 11.33
N LEU A 48 -7.74 7.32 10.68
CA LEU A 48 -8.30 6.09 11.24
C LEU A 48 -7.52 5.64 12.49
N LEU A 49 -6.20 5.77 12.45
CA LEU A 49 -5.33 5.47 13.60
C LEU A 49 -5.61 6.41 14.76
N ASP A 50 -5.79 7.72 14.50
CA ASP A 50 -6.23 8.66 15.54
C ASP A 50 -7.59 8.24 16.14
N GLN A 51 -8.55 7.76 15.33
CA GLN A 51 -9.82 7.25 15.84
C GLN A 51 -9.66 5.99 16.70
N ILE A 52 -8.82 5.04 16.27
CA ILE A 52 -8.52 3.82 17.04
C ILE A 52 -7.87 4.18 18.38
N ARG A 53 -6.94 5.15 18.40
CA ARG A 53 -6.28 5.59 19.64
C ARG A 53 -7.24 6.24 20.63
N LEU A 54 -8.17 7.05 20.13
CA LEU A 54 -9.10 7.82 20.95
C LEU A 54 -10.26 6.98 21.47
N ASN A 55 -10.75 6.05 20.65
CA ASN A 55 -12.00 5.34 20.92
C ASN A 55 -11.82 3.83 21.17
N GLY A 56 -10.60 3.31 20.98
CA GLY A 56 -10.30 1.88 21.02
C GLY A 56 -10.39 1.22 19.63
N GLU A 57 -9.94 -0.03 19.58
CA GLU A 57 -9.98 -0.83 18.36
C GLU A 57 -11.40 -1.24 18.00
N ASP A 58 -11.72 -1.04 16.72
CA ASP A 58 -12.91 -1.58 16.08
C ASP A 58 -12.46 -2.36 14.85
N LYS A 59 -13.13 -3.50 14.59
CA LYS A 59 -12.73 -4.40 13.52
C LYS A 59 -12.83 -3.74 12.14
N GLU A 60 -13.86 -2.92 11.90
CA GLU A 60 -14.02 -2.26 10.61
C GLU A 60 -12.90 -1.24 10.38
N LEU A 61 -12.49 -0.51 11.42
CA LEU A 61 -11.38 0.45 11.33
C LEU A 61 -10.03 -0.25 11.10
N VAL A 62 -9.77 -1.36 11.82
CA VAL A 62 -8.53 -2.14 11.65
C VAL A 62 -8.48 -2.78 10.26
N ASP A 63 -9.60 -3.35 9.79
CA ASP A 63 -9.69 -3.94 8.46
C ASP A 63 -9.48 -2.86 7.37
N GLU A 64 -10.08 -1.67 7.51
CA GLU A 64 -9.89 -0.55 6.56
C GLU A 64 -8.44 -0.04 6.55
N VAL A 65 -7.81 0.12 7.72
CA VAL A 65 -6.38 0.50 7.81
C VAL A 65 -5.50 -0.53 7.12
N THR A 66 -5.75 -1.82 7.38
CA THR A 66 -4.96 -2.93 6.81
C THR A 66 -5.10 -2.98 5.30
N GLN A 67 -6.33 -2.84 4.79
CA GLN A 67 -6.61 -2.82 3.36
C GLN A 67 -5.92 -1.64 2.68
N LEU A 68 -6.14 -0.41 3.15
CA LEU A 68 -5.56 0.80 2.54
C LEU A 68 -4.03 0.78 2.59
N ALA A 69 -3.46 0.30 3.69
CA ALA A 69 -2.02 0.23 3.84
C ALA A 69 -1.39 -0.75 2.85
N ARG A 70 -2.05 -1.89 2.61
CA ARG A 70 -1.63 -2.89 1.62
C ARG A 70 -1.82 -2.41 0.19
N GLU A 71 -2.98 -1.86 -0.14
CA GLU A 71 -3.30 -1.44 -1.52
C GLU A 71 -2.40 -0.29 -1.99
N HIS A 72 -1.97 0.59 -1.08
CA HIS A 72 -1.23 1.80 -1.44
C HIS A 72 0.21 1.86 -0.90
N GLY A 73 0.69 0.79 -0.26
CA GLY A 73 2.10 0.68 0.08
C GLY A 73 2.51 1.53 1.28
N ILE A 74 1.59 1.77 2.21
CA ILE A 74 1.84 2.57 3.41
C ILE A 74 2.42 1.66 4.49
N VAL A 75 3.74 1.47 4.41
CA VAL A 75 4.52 0.60 5.29
C VAL A 75 5.01 1.41 6.50
N THR A 76 4.40 1.15 7.65
CA THR A 76 4.82 1.63 8.98
C THR A 76 4.88 0.43 9.93
N PRO A 77 5.54 0.53 11.10
CA PRO A 77 5.54 -0.60 12.03
C PRO A 77 4.14 -1.11 12.37
N TYR A 78 3.19 -0.22 12.64
CA TYR A 78 1.81 -0.60 12.95
C TYR A 78 1.10 -1.31 11.77
N THR A 79 1.14 -0.71 10.58
CA THR A 79 0.44 -1.28 9.42
C THR A 79 1.10 -2.56 8.92
N SER A 80 2.43 -2.69 9.04
CA SER A 80 3.15 -3.92 8.72
C SER A 80 2.76 -5.06 9.66
N TYR A 81 2.61 -4.81 10.96
CA TYR A 81 2.12 -5.83 11.90
C TYR A 81 0.74 -6.34 11.47
N LEU A 82 -0.20 -5.43 11.19
CA LEU A 82 -1.55 -5.78 10.78
C LEU A 82 -1.59 -6.57 9.46
N ILE A 83 -0.81 -6.15 8.46
CA ILE A 83 -0.74 -6.84 7.17
C ILE A 83 -0.18 -8.26 7.35
N MET A 84 0.89 -8.44 8.14
CA MET A 84 1.47 -9.75 8.41
C MET A 84 0.49 -10.66 9.17
N GLU A 85 -0.24 -10.13 10.16
CA GLU A 85 -1.24 -10.88 10.90
C GLU A 85 -2.41 -11.32 10.00
N ASP A 86 -2.97 -10.40 9.22
CA ASP A 86 -4.07 -10.68 8.30
C ASP A 86 -3.68 -11.73 7.24
N GLU A 87 -2.52 -11.55 6.60
CA GLU A 87 -2.04 -12.51 5.59
C GLU A 87 -1.80 -13.89 6.18
N GLU A 88 -1.20 -13.99 7.37
CA GLU A 88 -1.02 -15.28 8.04
C GLU A 88 -2.35 -15.97 8.34
N ILE A 89 -3.36 -15.22 8.80
CA ILE A 89 -4.71 -15.76 9.03
C ILE A 89 -5.33 -16.25 7.72
N ARG A 90 -5.27 -15.44 6.65
CA ARG A 90 -5.86 -15.77 5.35
C ARG A 90 -5.17 -16.96 4.68
N VAL A 91 -3.84 -17.06 4.79
CA VAL A 91 -3.08 -18.24 4.32
C VAL A 91 -3.50 -19.50 5.08
N ARG A 92 -3.59 -19.44 6.42
CA ARG A 92 -4.04 -20.59 7.23
C ARG A 92 -5.46 -21.05 6.90
N ARG A 93 -6.34 -20.11 6.52
CA ARG A 93 -7.72 -20.39 6.10
C ARG A 93 -7.85 -20.81 4.64
N ASN A 94 -6.76 -20.80 3.88
CA ASN A 94 -6.75 -21.06 2.44
C ASN A 94 -7.55 -20.02 1.63
N ASP A 95 -7.65 -18.78 2.15
CA ASP A 95 -8.27 -17.62 1.50
C ASP A 95 -7.24 -16.79 0.70
N LEU A 96 -5.93 -17.03 0.94
CA LEU A 96 -4.82 -16.38 0.25
C LEU A 96 -3.78 -17.45 -0.14
N VAL A 97 -3.35 -17.43 -1.39
CA VAL A 97 -2.23 -18.27 -1.87
C VAL A 97 -0.93 -17.71 -1.31
N LEU A 98 -0.07 -18.58 -0.76
CA LEU A 98 1.20 -18.19 -0.13
C LEU A 98 2.06 -17.28 -1.02
N ASP A 99 2.11 -17.61 -2.30
CA ASP A 99 2.85 -16.91 -3.35
C ASP A 99 2.35 -15.49 -3.67
N PHE A 100 1.22 -15.06 -3.08
CA PHE A 100 0.63 -13.72 -3.23
C PHE A 100 0.70 -12.88 -1.94
N GLN A 101 1.38 -13.36 -0.90
CA GLN A 101 1.70 -12.53 0.27
C GLN A 101 2.50 -11.31 -0.16
N THR A 102 2.11 -10.13 0.34
CA THR A 102 2.78 -8.88 -0.03
C THR A 102 4.00 -8.62 0.83
N LEU A 103 4.01 -9.07 2.08
CA LEU A 103 5.17 -8.90 2.98
C LEU A 103 5.93 -10.21 3.12
N PRO A 104 7.28 -10.16 3.22
CA PRO A 104 8.07 -11.36 3.45
C PRO A 104 7.82 -11.93 4.86
N PRO A 105 7.96 -13.26 5.04
CA PRO A 105 7.89 -13.87 6.36
C PRO A 105 9.13 -13.48 7.18
N ALA A 106 9.03 -12.40 7.97
CA ALA A 106 10.14 -11.85 8.76
C ALA A 106 9.81 -11.86 10.27
N PRO A 107 10.09 -12.97 11.01
CA PRO A 107 9.71 -13.10 12.42
C PRO A 107 10.31 -12.02 13.33
N GLU A 108 11.55 -11.61 13.08
CA GLU A 108 12.21 -10.55 13.84
C GLU A 108 11.52 -9.20 13.65
N LEU A 109 11.18 -8.87 12.40
CA LEU A 109 10.44 -7.65 12.08
C LEU A 109 9.04 -7.69 12.68
N ARG A 110 8.37 -8.85 12.67
CA ARG A 110 7.07 -9.03 13.31
C ARG A 110 7.15 -8.75 14.81
N SER A 111 8.12 -9.32 15.52
CA SER A 111 8.29 -9.07 16.96
C SER A 111 8.60 -7.59 17.25
N GLY A 112 9.42 -6.95 16.40
CA GLY A 112 9.67 -5.52 16.48
C GLY A 112 8.38 -4.71 16.34
N THR A 113 7.62 -4.95 15.27
CA THR A 113 6.38 -4.23 14.95
C THR A 113 5.23 -4.51 15.92
N GLU A 114 5.19 -5.70 16.55
CA GLU A 114 4.25 -6.04 17.62
C GLU A 114 4.35 -5.06 18.80
N GLY A 115 5.58 -4.68 19.19
CA GLY A 115 5.76 -3.69 20.24
C GLY A 115 5.29 -2.28 19.85
N ASP A 116 5.29 -1.91 18.57
CA ASP A 116 4.72 -0.64 18.10
C ASP A 116 3.18 -0.72 18.08
N TYR A 117 2.64 -1.88 17.72
CA TYR A 117 1.21 -2.17 17.82
C TYR A 117 0.71 -2.10 19.26
N ASP A 118 1.45 -2.64 20.22
CA ASP A 118 1.10 -2.53 21.65
C ASP A 118 1.24 -1.09 22.16
N ALA A 119 2.29 -0.37 21.77
CA ALA A 119 2.51 1.03 22.16
C ALA A 119 1.41 1.98 21.64
N MET A 120 0.70 1.61 20.58
CA MET A 120 -0.49 2.33 20.13
C MET A 120 -1.61 2.30 21.19
N LYS A 121 -1.74 1.21 21.94
CA LYS A 121 -2.75 1.05 22.99
C LYS A 121 -2.37 1.80 24.27
N GLU A 122 -1.11 2.15 24.42
CA GLU A 122 -0.60 2.89 25.56
C GLU A 122 -0.89 4.39 25.47
N LYS A 123 -1.10 5.05 26.62
CA LYS A 123 -1.36 6.49 26.70
C LYS A 123 -0.11 7.34 26.92
N SER A 124 1.01 6.71 27.22
CA SER A 124 2.26 7.37 27.61
C SER A 124 3.45 6.44 27.39
N GLY A 125 4.63 6.99 27.20
CA GLY A 125 5.87 6.26 26.97
C GLY A 125 6.51 6.65 25.65
N ASP A 126 7.84 6.59 25.57
CA ASP A 126 8.62 7.10 24.43
C ASP A 126 8.21 6.46 23.11
N ARG A 127 7.91 5.15 23.12
CA ARG A 127 7.44 4.42 21.94
C ARG A 127 6.05 4.88 21.51
N SER A 128 5.16 5.10 22.47
CA SER A 128 3.80 5.60 22.20
C SER A 128 3.81 7.02 21.62
N VAL A 129 4.74 7.87 22.08
CA VAL A 129 4.97 9.20 21.49
C VAL A 129 5.47 9.07 20.05
N THR A 130 6.46 8.22 19.81
CA THR A 130 7.00 7.97 18.45
C THR A 130 5.90 7.52 17.49
N VAL A 131 5.09 6.54 17.91
CA VAL A 131 3.95 6.03 17.12
C VAL A 131 2.93 7.14 16.84
N SER A 132 2.66 8.01 17.83
CA SER A 132 1.74 9.15 17.66
C SER A 132 2.26 10.17 16.64
N GLU A 133 3.56 10.48 16.68
CA GLU A 133 4.20 11.39 15.71
C GLU A 133 4.10 10.84 14.28
N GLU A 134 4.28 9.54 14.10
CA GLU A 134 4.17 8.89 12.80
C GLU A 134 2.75 8.98 12.24
N PHE A 135 1.72 8.81 13.06
CA PHE A 135 0.33 8.93 12.61
C PHE A 135 -0.03 10.36 12.22
N GLN A 136 0.45 11.34 12.99
CA GLN A 136 0.29 12.74 12.63
C GLN A 136 1.03 13.07 11.33
N GLY A 137 2.22 12.48 11.12
CA GLY A 137 2.95 12.56 9.85
C GLY A 137 2.13 12.04 8.67
N LEU A 138 1.49 10.88 8.79
CA LEU A 138 0.61 10.33 7.75
C LEU A 138 -0.63 11.23 7.51
N ASN A 139 -1.28 11.67 8.59
CA ASN A 139 -2.48 12.51 8.52
C ASN A 139 -2.21 13.87 7.83
N GLN A 140 -1.01 14.41 8.02
CA GLN A 140 -0.60 15.72 7.49
C GLN A 140 0.25 15.62 6.22
N ALA A 141 0.52 14.41 5.71
CA ALA A 141 1.38 14.19 4.56
C ALA A 141 0.94 15.04 3.36
N THR A 142 1.87 15.74 2.73
CA THR A 142 1.65 16.60 1.56
C THR A 142 2.22 16.02 0.28
N ASN A 143 3.11 15.04 0.40
CA ASN A 143 3.78 14.36 -0.71
C ASN A 143 4.08 12.89 -0.33
N TYR A 144 4.51 12.11 -1.33
CA TYR A 144 4.79 10.68 -1.16
C TYR A 144 5.99 10.38 -0.23
N ALA A 145 6.99 11.25 -0.15
CA ALA A 145 8.14 11.01 0.72
C ALA A 145 7.72 11.05 2.21
N GLU A 146 6.76 11.92 2.54
CA GLU A 146 6.19 12.06 3.89
C GLU A 146 5.32 10.87 4.31
N THR A 147 4.97 9.95 3.41
CA THR A 147 4.19 8.76 3.77
C THR A 147 5.06 7.61 4.31
N LYS A 148 6.39 7.75 4.28
CA LYS A 148 7.36 6.71 4.67
C LYS A 148 7.85 6.86 6.12
N GLN A 149 6.91 6.96 7.04
CA GLN A 149 7.19 7.11 8.47
C GLN A 149 7.75 5.81 9.08
N GLY A 150 8.59 5.94 10.10
CA GLY A 150 9.15 4.77 10.81
C GLY A 150 10.13 3.92 9.99
N SER A 151 10.52 4.35 8.78
CA SER A 151 11.39 3.61 7.85
C SER A 151 12.68 3.08 8.49
N GLY A 152 13.31 3.84 9.40
CA GLY A 152 14.52 3.41 10.11
C GLY A 152 14.35 2.19 11.02
N ARG A 153 13.12 1.83 11.40
CA ARG A 153 12.78 0.67 12.23
C ARG A 153 12.25 -0.52 11.42
N MET A 154 12.18 -0.37 10.09
CA MET A 154 11.65 -1.40 9.18
C MET A 154 12.75 -2.26 8.56
N GLY A 155 13.90 -2.37 9.23
CA GLY A 155 15.02 -3.22 8.83
C GLY A 155 14.76 -4.68 9.20
N TYR A 156 15.17 -5.61 8.33
CA TYR A 156 15.11 -7.05 8.61
C TYR A 156 16.22 -7.80 7.85
N VAL A 157 16.49 -9.04 8.22
CA VAL A 157 17.44 -9.91 7.52
C VAL A 157 16.67 -10.89 6.63
N ASP A 158 17.01 -10.93 5.34
CA ASP A 158 16.40 -11.91 4.42
C ASP A 158 16.99 -13.32 4.58
N ASP A 159 16.40 -14.31 3.91
CA ASP A 159 16.82 -15.71 3.97
C ASP A 159 18.28 -15.93 3.51
N ASN A 160 18.86 -14.98 2.75
CA ASN A 160 20.24 -15.02 2.30
C ASN A 160 21.21 -14.32 3.27
N GLY A 161 20.71 -13.80 4.40
CA GLY A 161 21.49 -13.08 5.41
C GLY A 161 21.75 -11.62 5.07
N HIS A 162 21.09 -11.04 4.06
CA HIS A 162 21.28 -9.63 3.70
C HIS A 162 20.37 -8.71 4.51
N GLN A 163 20.91 -7.55 4.89
CA GLN A 163 20.13 -6.49 5.52
C GLN A 163 19.22 -5.84 4.48
N GLN A 164 17.92 -5.82 4.78
CA GLN A 164 16.86 -5.28 3.94
C GLN A 164 16.05 -4.25 4.69
N ASN A 165 15.25 -3.46 3.96
CA ASN A 165 14.30 -2.53 4.55
C ASN A 165 12.95 -2.61 3.84
N LEU A 166 11.89 -2.91 4.59
CA LEU A 166 10.56 -3.16 4.03
C LEU A 166 10.00 -1.94 3.28
N THR A 167 10.28 -0.71 3.75
CA THR A 167 9.81 0.52 3.09
C THR A 167 10.50 0.79 1.75
N GLN A 168 11.66 0.17 1.50
CA GLN A 168 12.40 0.26 0.24
C GLN A 168 11.96 -0.80 -0.77
N GLN A 169 11.23 -1.81 -0.31
CA GLN A 169 10.73 -2.96 -1.09
C GLN A 169 9.31 -2.76 -1.59
N VAL A 170 8.86 -1.51 -1.68
CA VAL A 170 7.55 -1.15 -2.24
C VAL A 170 7.71 -0.14 -3.35
N ARG A 171 6.96 -0.34 -4.43
CA ARG A 171 6.79 0.61 -5.55
C ARG A 171 5.30 0.87 -5.73
N ASN A 172 4.94 2.07 -6.16
CA ASN A 172 3.57 2.35 -6.61
C ASN A 172 3.56 2.41 -8.13
N ILE A 173 2.63 1.70 -8.74
CA ILE A 173 2.37 1.66 -10.19
C ILE A 173 0.87 1.78 -10.36
N GLN A 174 0.38 2.73 -11.17
CA GLN A 174 -1.06 2.90 -11.43
C GLN A 174 -1.88 3.05 -10.13
N GLY A 175 -1.33 3.79 -9.16
CA GLY A 175 -1.96 4.05 -7.86
C GLY A 175 -2.01 2.87 -6.88
N ARG A 176 -1.47 1.70 -7.24
CA ARG A 176 -1.43 0.50 -6.40
C ARG A 176 -0.01 0.07 -6.06
N ALA A 177 0.14 -0.56 -4.90
CA ALA A 177 1.43 -0.97 -4.39
C ALA A 177 1.86 -2.34 -4.91
N ILE A 178 3.13 -2.41 -5.30
CA ILE A 178 3.84 -3.60 -5.75
C ILE A 178 4.97 -3.85 -4.76
N TYR A 179 4.96 -5.04 -4.16
CA TYR A 179 5.85 -5.43 -3.08
C TYR A 179 6.92 -6.40 -3.54
N GLN A 180 8.15 -6.22 -3.11
CA GLN A 180 9.20 -7.20 -3.34
C GLN A 180 9.12 -8.30 -2.27
N SER A 181 8.77 -9.51 -2.69
CA SER A 181 8.70 -10.69 -1.84
C SER A 181 9.53 -11.82 -2.46
N GLY A 182 10.64 -12.16 -1.79
CA GLY A 182 11.65 -13.03 -2.35
C GLY A 182 12.21 -12.46 -3.67
N LYS A 183 12.11 -13.24 -4.75
CA LYS A 183 12.54 -12.79 -6.09
C LYS A 183 11.46 -12.05 -6.88
N PHE A 184 10.20 -12.10 -6.46
CA PHE A 184 9.08 -11.55 -7.21
C PHE A 184 8.71 -10.15 -6.72
N TRP A 185 8.34 -9.30 -7.67
CA TRP A 185 7.46 -8.16 -7.41
C TRP A 185 6.01 -8.62 -7.48
N ILE A 186 5.24 -8.38 -6.41
CA ILE A 186 3.86 -8.86 -6.25
C ILE A 186 2.94 -7.66 -6.13
N ASP A 187 2.02 -7.55 -7.07
CA ASP A 187 0.93 -6.59 -7.07
C ASP A 187 -0.06 -6.87 -5.93
N SER A 188 -0.32 -5.86 -5.10
CA SER A 188 -1.28 -5.96 -3.99
C SER A 188 -2.69 -6.33 -4.44
N ASP A 189 -3.09 -5.97 -5.67
CA ASP A 189 -4.41 -6.26 -6.20
C ASP A 189 -4.64 -7.77 -6.39
N LEU A 190 -3.58 -8.57 -6.54
CA LEU A 190 -3.69 -10.04 -6.62
C LEU A 190 -4.40 -10.67 -5.42
N GLN A 191 -4.35 -10.02 -4.25
CA GLN A 191 -5.02 -10.51 -3.05
C GLN A 191 -6.53 -10.25 -3.02
N ASN A 192 -7.00 -9.31 -3.85
CA ASN A 192 -8.40 -8.91 -3.93
C ASN A 192 -9.16 -9.67 -5.04
N GLN A 193 -8.42 -10.31 -5.94
CA GLN A 193 -8.97 -10.97 -7.11
C GLN A 193 -9.05 -12.49 -6.91
N LYS A 194 -10.11 -13.10 -7.44
CA LYS A 194 -10.14 -14.57 -7.57
C LYS A 194 -9.22 -14.98 -8.70
N MET A 195 -8.27 -15.86 -8.42
CA MET A 195 -7.32 -16.35 -9.41
C MET A 195 -8.05 -17.06 -10.56
N GLN A 196 -8.18 -16.35 -11.67
CA GLN A 196 -8.79 -16.80 -12.92
C GLN A 196 -7.92 -16.30 -14.07
N ASN A 197 -7.94 -16.99 -15.22
CA ASN A 197 -7.21 -16.58 -16.42
C ASN A 197 -5.70 -16.30 -16.15
N GLN A 198 -4.96 -17.31 -15.69
CA GLN A 198 -3.53 -17.17 -15.46
C GLN A 198 -2.72 -17.29 -16.77
N LYS A 199 -1.81 -16.35 -17.00
CA LYS A 199 -0.78 -16.41 -18.03
C LYS A 199 0.59 -16.35 -17.39
N ARG A 200 1.40 -17.37 -17.66
CA ARG A 200 2.77 -17.47 -17.18
C ARG A 200 3.71 -17.32 -18.37
N ILE A 201 4.47 -16.23 -18.40
CA ILE A 201 5.25 -15.80 -19.56
C ILE A 201 6.72 -15.70 -19.16
N GLN A 202 7.59 -16.33 -19.92
CA GLN A 202 9.03 -16.22 -19.67
C GLN A 202 9.56 -14.87 -20.13
N PHE A 203 10.39 -14.25 -19.30
CA PHE A 203 11.06 -12.99 -19.59
C PHE A 203 11.86 -13.07 -20.90
N ASN A 204 11.84 -11.98 -21.68
CA ASN A 204 12.62 -11.85 -22.91
C ASN A 204 12.31 -12.90 -24.00
N THR A 205 11.06 -13.37 -24.06
CA THR A 205 10.54 -14.23 -25.15
C THR A 205 9.61 -13.46 -26.09
N ASP A 206 9.27 -14.04 -27.24
CA ASP A 206 8.32 -13.44 -28.19
C ASP A 206 6.95 -13.15 -27.54
N GLU A 207 6.49 -13.99 -26.61
CA GLU A 207 5.24 -13.78 -25.87
C GLU A 207 5.34 -12.58 -24.91
N TYR A 208 6.50 -12.36 -24.28
CA TYR A 208 6.76 -11.20 -23.44
C TYR A 208 6.70 -9.90 -24.25
N TYR A 209 7.35 -9.86 -25.41
CA TYR A 209 7.30 -8.68 -26.29
C TYR A 209 5.91 -8.47 -26.89
N LYS A 210 5.21 -9.55 -27.23
CA LYS A 210 3.82 -9.47 -27.68
C LYS A 210 2.90 -8.89 -26.60
N LEU A 211 3.10 -9.21 -25.33
CA LEU A 211 2.35 -8.59 -24.24
C LEU A 211 2.57 -7.07 -24.18
N LEU A 212 3.81 -6.61 -24.35
CA LEU A 212 4.14 -5.17 -24.41
C LEU A 212 3.50 -4.47 -25.62
N GLU A 213 3.43 -5.14 -26.76
CA GLU A 213 2.79 -4.61 -27.97
C GLU A 213 1.26 -4.57 -27.84
N ASP A 214 0.65 -5.66 -27.37
CA ASP A 214 -0.81 -5.80 -27.26
C ASP A 214 -1.38 -4.98 -26.09
N LYS A 215 -0.61 -4.81 -25.00
CA LYS A 215 -1.04 -4.16 -23.75
C LYS A 215 0.07 -3.25 -23.18
N PRO A 216 0.34 -2.09 -23.80
CA PRO A 216 1.45 -1.20 -23.42
C PRO A 216 1.41 -0.70 -21.98
N GLU A 217 0.23 -0.60 -21.36
CA GLU A 217 0.08 -0.18 -19.96
C GLU A 217 0.72 -1.18 -18.98
N THR A 218 0.95 -2.43 -19.41
CA THR A 218 1.66 -3.42 -18.60
C THR A 218 3.15 -3.13 -18.46
N ALA A 219 3.71 -2.26 -19.30
CA ALA A 219 5.14 -1.97 -19.35
C ALA A 219 5.72 -1.51 -17.99
N GLN A 220 4.96 -0.74 -17.20
CA GLN A 220 5.43 -0.29 -15.89
C GLN A 220 5.66 -1.47 -14.93
N PHE A 221 4.79 -2.48 -14.93
CA PHE A 221 4.98 -3.70 -14.12
C PHE A 221 6.16 -4.51 -14.65
N LEU A 222 6.24 -4.69 -15.97
CA LEU A 222 7.30 -5.47 -16.62
C LEU A 222 8.70 -4.84 -16.45
N ALA A 223 8.77 -3.53 -16.21
CA ALA A 223 10.02 -2.81 -15.93
C ALA A 223 10.58 -3.06 -14.53
N LEU A 224 9.81 -3.63 -13.59
CA LEU A 224 10.26 -3.90 -12.23
C LEU A 224 11.32 -5.01 -12.15
N GLY A 225 11.35 -5.92 -13.12
CA GLY A 225 12.36 -6.97 -13.19
C GLY A 225 11.92 -8.19 -13.99
N GLN A 226 12.67 -9.28 -13.79
CA GLN A 226 12.48 -10.54 -14.51
C GLN A 226 11.43 -11.45 -13.86
N ASN A 227 11.02 -11.14 -12.63
CA ASN A 227 10.06 -11.92 -11.86
C ASN A 227 8.99 -10.96 -11.31
N VAL A 228 7.81 -10.96 -11.91
CA VAL A 228 6.72 -10.02 -11.59
C VAL A 228 5.38 -10.73 -11.67
N ARG A 229 4.54 -10.57 -10.65
CA ARG A 229 3.15 -11.02 -10.64
C ARG A 229 2.23 -9.83 -10.54
N PHE A 230 1.30 -9.70 -11.47
CA PHE A 230 0.35 -8.58 -11.50
C PHE A 230 -0.98 -8.96 -12.12
N TYR A 231 -2.04 -8.25 -11.72
CA TYR A 231 -3.36 -8.40 -12.30
C TYR A 231 -3.62 -7.29 -13.31
N TYR A 232 -3.99 -7.62 -14.54
CA TYR A 232 -4.32 -6.62 -15.56
C TYR A 232 -5.37 -7.15 -16.53
N ASP A 233 -6.44 -6.38 -16.76
CA ASP A 233 -7.50 -6.69 -17.73
C ASP A 233 -8.02 -8.14 -17.57
N ASP A 234 -8.51 -8.44 -16.36
CA ASP A 234 -9.06 -9.73 -15.95
C ASP A 234 -8.14 -10.95 -16.16
N THR A 235 -6.83 -10.72 -16.17
CA THR A 235 -5.81 -11.73 -16.38
C THR A 235 -4.74 -11.63 -15.30
N PHE A 236 -4.39 -12.78 -14.71
CA PHE A 236 -3.28 -12.90 -13.78
C PHE A 236 -2.01 -13.18 -14.57
N TYR A 237 -1.05 -12.26 -14.55
CA TYR A 237 0.23 -12.43 -15.21
C TYR A 237 1.30 -12.85 -14.20
N GLU A 238 2.07 -13.89 -14.55
CA GLU A 238 3.33 -14.22 -13.90
C GLU A 238 4.45 -14.17 -14.94
N ILE A 239 5.34 -13.19 -14.78
CA ILE A 239 6.61 -13.11 -15.49
C ILE A 239 7.66 -13.81 -14.66
N TYR A 240 8.44 -14.67 -15.30
CA TYR A 240 9.52 -15.41 -14.64
C TYR A 240 10.78 -15.43 -15.53
N GLU A 241 11.94 -15.59 -14.90
CA GLU A 241 13.25 -15.71 -15.57
C GLU A 241 13.36 -16.90 -16.55
#